data_AF-A0A9X8YNM9-F1
#
_entry.id   AF-A0A9X8YNM9-F1
#
_cell.length_a   1.000
_cell.length_b   1.000
_cell.length_c   1.000
_cell.angle_alpha   90.00
_cell.angle_beta   90.00
_cell.angle_gamma   90.00
#
_symmetry.space_group_name_H-M   'P 1'
#
loop_
_entity.id
_entity.type
_entity.pdbx_description
1 polymer ?
#
loop_
_entity_poly.entity_id
_entity_poly.type
_entity_poly.pdbx_seq_one_letter_code
_entity_poly.pdbx_strand_id
1 'polypeptide(L)'
;SIPGFIRDVEQRQRLMLANGLHEVDFPRDGGMVFRSDNLPLHENGMQIHAFAGDKEVYSKTYYSIGGGFIVDEENFGKAAEQELQMPYPFNSAREMLDHCRETGLSLSGMVMQNELALHSKQEIETYFGNVWQTMRACIDRGLNTEGVLPGPLRVPRRASALRRMLVASDKLSSDPMNVIDWVNMFALAVNEENAAGGRVVTAPTNGACGIVPAVLAYYDHFIESVSPDIYIRYFMAAGAIGALYKMNASISGAEVGCQ
;
A
#
# COMPACT_ATOMS: atom_id res chain seq x y z
N SER A 1 17.44 12.20 1.37
CA SER A 1 16.18 11.87 2.05
C SER A 1 15.10 12.85 1.62
N ILE A 2 13.81 12.50 1.69
CA ILE A 2 12.71 13.38 1.27
C ILE A 2 12.74 14.74 2.00
N PRO A 3 12.89 14.81 3.34
CA PRO A 3 12.98 16.11 4.02
C PRO A 3 14.20 16.94 3.62
N GLY A 4 15.32 16.27 3.30
CA GLY A 4 16.51 16.95 2.79
C GLY A 4 16.28 17.55 1.42
N PHE A 5 15.64 16.79 0.53
CA PHE A 5 15.28 17.25 -0.82
C PHE A 5 14.31 18.43 -0.77
N ILE A 6 13.25 18.37 0.04
CA ILE A 6 12.29 19.47 0.18
C ILE A 6 12.99 20.74 0.68
N ARG A 7 13.81 20.63 1.73
CA ARG A 7 14.57 21.80 2.24
C ARG A 7 15.50 22.39 1.19
N ASP A 8 16.15 21.54 0.42
CA ASP A 8 17.07 21.96 -0.64
C ASP A 8 16.32 22.71 -1.76
N VAL A 9 15.20 22.18 -2.23
CA VAL A 9 14.33 22.87 -3.22
C VAL A 9 13.79 24.18 -2.66
N GLU A 10 13.35 24.22 -1.40
CA GLU A 10 12.84 25.46 -0.78
C GLU A 10 13.92 26.53 -0.62
N GLN A 11 15.15 26.13 -0.29
CA GLN A 11 16.27 27.06 -0.11
C GLN A 11 16.81 27.57 -1.43
N ARG A 12 16.95 26.68 -2.43
CA ARG A 12 17.50 27.04 -3.74
C ARG A 12 16.45 27.64 -4.66
N GLN A 13 15.17 27.37 -4.41
CA GLN A 13 14.04 27.69 -5.32
C GLN A 13 14.27 27.14 -6.73
N ARG A 14 14.85 25.94 -6.79
CA ARG A 14 15.22 25.23 -8.02
C ARG A 14 14.76 23.79 -7.94
N LEU A 15 14.22 23.28 -9.03
CA LEU A 15 13.79 21.89 -9.14
C LEU A 15 14.56 21.18 -10.26
N MET A 16 15.11 20.01 -9.92
CA MET A 16 15.73 19.12 -10.90
C MET A 16 14.65 18.25 -11.58
N LEU A 17 14.55 18.36 -12.90
CA LEU A 17 13.69 17.57 -13.78
C LEU A 17 14.50 16.52 -14.55
N ALA A 18 13.79 15.64 -15.25
CA ALA A 18 14.37 14.62 -16.12
C ALA A 18 15.49 13.81 -15.43
N ASN A 19 15.22 13.31 -14.22
CA ASN A 19 16.16 12.55 -13.39
C ASN A 19 17.48 13.30 -13.09
N GLY A 20 17.42 14.62 -12.90
CA GLY A 20 18.60 15.41 -12.57
C GLY A 20 19.35 15.97 -13.78
N LEU A 21 18.80 15.85 -14.98
CA LEU A 21 19.45 16.33 -16.20
C LEU A 21 19.14 17.79 -16.54
N HIS A 22 18.06 18.34 -15.97
CA HIS A 22 17.65 19.71 -16.26
C HIS A 22 17.22 20.41 -14.98
N GLU A 23 17.69 21.63 -14.74
CA GLU A 23 17.28 22.44 -13.59
C GLU A 23 16.37 23.57 -14.06
N VAL A 24 15.27 23.79 -13.34
CA VAL A 24 14.31 24.86 -13.61
C VAL A 24 14.09 25.73 -12.38
N ASP A 25 13.63 26.96 -12.60
CA ASP A 25 13.08 27.80 -11.53
C ASP A 25 11.86 27.12 -10.89
N PHE A 26 11.85 27.03 -9.56
CA PHE A 26 10.74 26.52 -8.78
C PHE A 26 10.55 27.40 -7.54
N PRO A 27 9.94 28.59 -7.70
CA PRO A 27 9.81 29.56 -6.63
C PRO A 27 8.91 29.03 -5.52
N ARG A 28 9.22 29.39 -4.27
CA ARG A 28 8.37 29.03 -3.12
C ARG A 28 6.96 29.60 -3.28
N ASP A 29 6.87 30.84 -3.76
CA ASP A 29 5.61 31.48 -4.08
C ASP A 29 5.23 31.18 -5.53
N GLY A 30 4.06 30.57 -5.73
CA GLY A 30 3.53 30.25 -7.06
C GLY A 30 4.07 28.96 -7.72
N GLY A 31 5.20 28.40 -7.26
CA GLY A 31 5.71 27.11 -7.77
C GLY A 31 4.87 25.91 -7.32
N MET A 32 4.21 26.00 -6.16
CA MET A 32 3.22 25.04 -5.69
C MET A 32 2.06 25.78 -5.01
N VAL A 33 0.85 25.59 -5.51
CA VAL A 33 -0.35 26.28 -5.01
C VAL A 33 -1.30 25.25 -4.39
N PHE A 34 -1.53 25.36 -3.09
CA PHE A 34 -2.53 24.57 -2.39
C PHE A 34 -3.88 25.27 -2.46
N ARG A 35 -4.85 24.61 -3.10
CA ARG A 35 -6.24 25.08 -3.22
C ARG A 35 -7.12 24.35 -2.20
N SER A 36 -8.15 25.04 -1.73
CA SER A 36 -9.14 24.47 -0.80
C SER A 36 -10.40 23.96 -1.50
N ASP A 37 -10.57 24.34 -2.78
CA ASP A 37 -11.63 23.87 -3.64
C ASP A 37 -11.21 22.63 -4.43
N ASN A 38 -12.20 21.78 -4.72
CA ASN A 38 -11.99 20.54 -5.45
C ASN A 38 -12.05 20.77 -6.97
N LEU A 39 -11.29 19.98 -7.72
CA LEU A 39 -11.47 19.89 -9.15
C LEU A 39 -12.78 19.15 -9.51
N PRO A 40 -13.33 19.34 -10.72
CA PRO A 40 -14.70 18.94 -11.03
C PRO A 40 -15.00 17.44 -10.92
N LEU A 41 -14.01 16.57 -11.21
CA LEU A 41 -14.24 15.13 -11.33
C LEU A 41 -13.94 14.34 -10.05
N HIS A 42 -13.05 14.84 -9.19
CA HIS A 42 -12.64 14.16 -7.96
C HIS A 42 -11.97 15.13 -6.98
N GLU A 43 -12.16 14.89 -5.68
CA GLU A 43 -11.59 15.73 -4.61
C GLU A 43 -10.04 15.73 -4.60
N ASN A 44 -9.43 14.58 -4.89
CA ASN A 44 -7.98 14.44 -4.93
C ASN A 44 -7.44 14.70 -6.34
N GLY A 45 -7.53 15.95 -6.78
CA GLY A 45 -7.07 16.39 -8.10
C GLY A 45 -5.83 17.29 -8.04
N MET A 46 -4.97 17.19 -9.05
CA MET A 46 -3.76 18.00 -9.21
C MET A 46 -3.61 18.44 -10.67
N GLN A 47 -3.22 19.70 -10.88
CA GLN A 47 -2.84 20.21 -12.21
C GLN A 47 -1.34 20.47 -12.24
N ILE A 48 -0.68 20.03 -13.30
CA ILE A 48 0.72 20.30 -13.56
C ILE A 48 0.80 21.21 -14.78
N HIS A 49 1.42 22.37 -14.61
CA HIS A 49 1.65 23.35 -15.66
C HIS A 49 3.15 23.44 -15.96
N ALA A 50 3.51 23.53 -17.22
CA ALA A 50 4.87 23.79 -17.67
C ALA A 50 4.92 25.10 -18.44
N PHE A 51 5.93 25.92 -18.15
CA PHE A 51 6.12 27.24 -18.74
C PHE A 51 7.47 27.35 -19.44
N ALA A 52 7.50 28.07 -20.56
CA ALA A 52 8.73 28.53 -21.21
C ALA A 52 8.78 30.06 -21.10
N GLY A 53 9.47 30.57 -20.08
CA GLY A 53 9.32 31.96 -19.65
C GLY A 53 7.91 32.19 -19.10
N ASP A 54 7.21 33.23 -19.56
CA ASP A 54 5.84 33.54 -19.11
C ASP A 54 4.76 32.78 -19.88
N LYS A 55 5.13 32.00 -20.89
CA LYS A 55 4.17 31.28 -21.74
C LYS A 55 3.94 29.87 -21.22
N GLU A 56 2.69 29.54 -20.90
CA GLU A 56 2.30 28.16 -20.66
C GLU A 56 2.45 27.34 -21.95
N VAL A 57 3.24 26.25 -21.87
CA VAL A 57 3.49 25.34 -23.00
C VAL A 57 2.80 24.00 -22.83
N TYR A 58 2.40 23.66 -21.61
CA TYR A 58 1.71 22.42 -21.31
C TYR A 58 0.91 22.55 -20.01
N SER A 59 -0.26 21.93 -19.97
CA SER A 59 -1.06 21.76 -18.76
C SER A 59 -1.71 20.39 -18.80
N LYS A 60 -1.70 19.69 -17.67
CA LYS A 60 -2.40 18.41 -17.53
C LYS A 60 -2.96 18.21 -16.14
N THR A 61 -4.19 17.74 -16.09
CA THR A 61 -4.93 17.43 -14.86
C THR A 61 -4.87 15.93 -14.59
N TYR A 62 -4.56 15.58 -13.34
CA TYR A 62 -4.52 14.21 -12.84
C TYR A 62 -5.39 14.07 -11.59
N TYR A 63 -6.00 12.91 -11.43
CA TYR A 63 -6.82 12.55 -10.28
C TYR A 63 -6.26 11.29 -9.60
N SER A 64 -6.04 11.37 -8.29
CA SER A 64 -5.68 10.22 -7.45
C SER A 64 -6.95 9.55 -6.95
N ILE A 65 -7.28 8.39 -7.52
CA ILE A 65 -8.57 7.69 -7.29
C ILE A 65 -8.50 6.63 -6.19
N GLY A 66 -7.43 6.65 -5.36
CA GLY A 66 -7.23 5.73 -4.25
C GLY A 66 -6.27 4.58 -4.55
N GLY A 67 -5.69 3.98 -3.50
CA GLY A 67 -4.75 2.85 -3.63
C GLY A 67 -3.43 3.16 -4.35
N GLY A 68 -3.16 4.44 -4.67
CA GLY A 68 -2.01 4.87 -5.48
C GLY A 68 -2.28 4.91 -6.99
N PHE A 69 -3.52 4.64 -7.43
CA PHE A 69 -3.89 4.76 -8.85
C PHE A 69 -4.13 6.23 -9.23
N ILE A 70 -3.61 6.60 -10.40
CA ILE A 70 -3.74 7.95 -10.98
C ILE A 70 -4.35 7.82 -12.37
N VAL A 71 -5.33 8.67 -12.68
CA VAL A 71 -5.94 8.79 -14.01
C VAL A 71 -5.84 10.24 -14.46
N ASP A 72 -5.64 10.48 -15.76
CA ASP A 72 -5.77 11.83 -16.30
C ASP A 72 -7.24 12.19 -16.52
N GLU A 73 -7.51 13.47 -16.66
CA GLU A 73 -8.87 13.99 -16.82
C GLU A 73 -9.59 13.40 -18.03
N GLU A 74 -8.89 13.17 -19.14
CA GLU A 74 -9.50 12.64 -20.36
C GLU A 74 -9.92 11.17 -20.23
N ASN A 75 -9.34 10.41 -19.30
CA ASN A 75 -9.65 9.00 -19.07
C ASN A 75 -10.44 8.74 -17.78
N PHE A 76 -10.84 9.79 -17.06
CA PHE A 76 -11.63 9.63 -15.85
C PHE A 76 -12.96 8.90 -16.14
N GLY A 77 -13.22 7.84 -15.39
CA GLY A 77 -14.44 7.02 -15.53
C GLY A 77 -14.47 6.10 -16.76
N LYS A 78 -13.41 6.05 -17.58
CA LYS A 78 -13.31 5.08 -18.67
C LYS A 78 -12.79 3.74 -18.14
N ALA A 79 -13.45 2.66 -18.52
CA ALA A 79 -12.95 1.31 -18.24
C ALA A 79 -11.66 1.09 -19.03
N ALA A 80 -10.63 0.52 -18.39
CA ALA A 80 -9.43 0.10 -19.11
C ALA A 80 -9.79 -1.06 -20.05
N GLU A 81 -9.59 -0.87 -21.36
CA GLU A 81 -9.93 -1.81 -22.43
C GLU A 81 -8.96 -3.00 -22.52
N GLN A 82 -8.77 -3.75 -21.44
CA GLN A 82 -8.06 -5.02 -21.49
C GLN A 82 -8.93 -6.14 -20.93
N GLU A 83 -9.78 -6.69 -21.79
CA GLU A 83 -10.38 -8.01 -21.59
C GLU A 83 -9.31 -9.09 -21.75
N LEU A 84 -8.45 -9.23 -20.75
CA LEU A 84 -7.59 -10.40 -20.64
C LEU A 84 -8.45 -11.59 -20.24
N GLN A 85 -8.44 -12.64 -21.06
CA GLN A 85 -9.18 -13.87 -20.78
C GLN A 85 -8.50 -14.62 -19.64
N MET A 86 -9.00 -14.41 -18.42
CA MET A 86 -8.59 -15.17 -17.25
C MET A 86 -9.21 -16.58 -17.30
N PRO A 87 -8.47 -17.64 -16.95
CA PRO A 87 -9.00 -19.01 -16.91
C PRO A 87 -10.22 -19.19 -15.99
N TYR A 88 -10.21 -18.52 -14.84
CA TYR A 88 -11.27 -18.59 -13.83
C TYR A 88 -11.76 -17.18 -13.45
N PRO A 89 -12.51 -16.50 -14.33
CA PRO A 89 -13.04 -15.18 -14.03
C PRO A 89 -14.13 -15.29 -12.96
N PHE A 90 -14.22 -14.30 -12.07
CA PHE A 90 -15.24 -14.23 -11.05
C PHE A 90 -15.64 -12.79 -10.76
N ASN A 91 -16.93 -12.58 -10.49
CA ASN A 91 -17.48 -11.30 -10.04
C ASN A 91 -18.15 -11.41 -8.65
N SER A 92 -18.34 -12.64 -8.15
CA SER A 92 -18.99 -12.89 -6.87
C SER A 92 -18.30 -13.99 -6.07
N ALA A 93 -18.46 -13.95 -4.74
CA ALA A 93 -17.96 -15.01 -3.86
C ALA A 93 -18.58 -16.38 -4.20
N ARG A 94 -19.82 -16.40 -4.71
CA ARG A 94 -20.49 -17.62 -5.18
C ARG A 94 -19.75 -18.22 -6.36
N GLU A 95 -19.45 -17.43 -7.39
CA GLU A 95 -18.69 -17.90 -8.56
C GLU A 95 -17.31 -18.43 -8.17
N MET A 96 -16.61 -17.76 -7.27
CA MET A 96 -15.32 -18.25 -6.77
C MET A 96 -15.43 -19.63 -6.09
N LEU A 97 -16.46 -19.82 -5.26
CA LEU A 97 -16.71 -21.11 -4.61
C LEU A 97 -17.12 -22.19 -5.60
N ASP A 98 -17.90 -21.86 -6.62
CA ASP A 98 -18.33 -22.78 -7.67
C ASP A 98 -17.11 -23.25 -8.49
N HIS A 99 -16.22 -22.33 -8.91
CA HIS A 99 -14.95 -22.69 -9.56
C HIS A 99 -14.07 -23.60 -8.70
N CYS A 100 -13.94 -23.33 -7.40
CA CYS A 100 -13.18 -24.18 -6.49
C CYS A 100 -13.77 -25.59 -6.38
N ARG A 101 -15.11 -25.72 -6.37
CA ARG A 101 -15.79 -27.03 -6.31
C ARG A 101 -15.64 -27.82 -7.59
N GLU A 102 -15.77 -27.16 -8.75
CA GLU A 102 -15.69 -27.81 -10.06
C GLU A 102 -14.28 -28.29 -10.39
N THR A 103 -13.26 -27.50 -10.01
CA THR A 103 -11.85 -27.79 -10.33
C THR A 103 -11.12 -28.59 -9.26
N GLY A 104 -11.63 -28.58 -8.01
CA GLY A 104 -10.92 -29.10 -6.84
C GLY A 104 -9.74 -28.23 -6.37
N LEU A 105 -9.55 -27.04 -6.96
CA LEU A 105 -8.52 -26.10 -6.54
C LEU A 105 -8.92 -25.39 -5.24
N SER A 106 -7.92 -25.07 -4.42
CA SER A 106 -8.12 -24.09 -3.35
C SER A 106 -8.28 -22.69 -3.94
N LEU A 107 -8.81 -21.75 -3.14
CA LEU A 107 -8.95 -20.36 -3.55
C LEU A 107 -7.62 -19.77 -4.05
N SER A 108 -6.54 -19.97 -3.30
CA SER A 108 -5.20 -19.51 -3.70
C SER A 108 -4.70 -20.21 -4.98
N GLY A 109 -5.06 -21.48 -5.17
CA GLY A 109 -4.71 -22.25 -6.36
C GLY A 109 -5.43 -21.74 -7.61
N MET A 110 -6.73 -21.43 -7.51
CA MET A 110 -7.51 -20.81 -8.57
C MET A 110 -6.92 -19.44 -8.97
N VAL A 111 -6.60 -18.58 -8.00
CA VAL A 111 -5.97 -17.28 -8.28
C VAL A 111 -4.57 -17.45 -8.86
N MET A 112 -3.79 -18.44 -8.42
CA MET A 112 -2.51 -18.75 -9.04
C MET A 112 -2.66 -19.10 -10.53
N GLN A 113 -3.67 -19.87 -10.93
CA GLN A 113 -3.91 -20.16 -12.36
C GLN A 113 -4.26 -18.90 -13.15
N ASN A 114 -5.02 -18.00 -12.54
CA ASN A 114 -5.32 -16.70 -13.11
C ASN A 114 -4.05 -15.86 -13.30
N GLU A 115 -3.22 -15.72 -12.28
CA GLU A 115 -1.94 -14.99 -12.37
C GLU A 115 -0.98 -15.60 -13.37
N LEU A 116 -0.93 -16.93 -13.49
CA LEU A 116 -0.10 -17.64 -14.48
C LEU A 116 -0.52 -17.40 -15.93
N ALA A 117 -1.75 -16.93 -16.18
CA ALA A 117 -2.18 -16.50 -17.50
C ALA A 117 -1.57 -15.15 -17.92
N LEU A 118 -1.10 -14.36 -16.96
CA LEU A 118 -0.58 -13.00 -17.16
C LEU A 118 0.94 -12.92 -16.93
N HIS A 119 1.46 -13.74 -16.04
CA HIS A 119 2.82 -13.68 -15.53
C HIS A 119 3.44 -15.08 -15.48
N SER A 120 4.76 -15.15 -15.67
CA SER A 120 5.49 -16.38 -15.41
C SER A 120 5.51 -16.70 -13.91
N LYS A 121 5.62 -17.99 -13.58
CA LYS A 121 5.75 -18.44 -12.19
C LYS A 121 6.90 -17.74 -11.44
N GLN A 122 8.03 -17.53 -12.13
CA GLN A 122 9.20 -16.88 -11.54
C GLN A 122 8.93 -15.41 -11.20
N GLU A 123 8.20 -14.68 -12.05
CA GLU A 123 7.81 -13.29 -11.77
C GLU A 123 6.90 -13.21 -10.54
N ILE A 124 5.92 -14.10 -10.44
CA ILE A 124 5.00 -14.20 -9.30
C ILE A 124 5.78 -14.47 -8.00
N GLU A 125 6.65 -15.49 -7.99
CA GLU A 125 7.46 -15.84 -6.83
C GLU A 125 8.39 -14.71 -6.41
N THR A 126 9.04 -14.05 -7.38
CA THR A 126 9.94 -12.91 -7.13
C THR A 126 9.16 -11.72 -6.55
N TYR A 127 8.00 -11.41 -7.13
CA TYR A 127 7.16 -10.30 -6.68
C TYR A 127 6.68 -10.50 -5.24
N PHE A 128 6.08 -11.65 -4.93
CA PHE A 128 5.59 -11.91 -3.58
C PHE A 128 6.72 -12.08 -2.56
N GLY A 129 7.88 -12.59 -2.99
CA GLY A 129 9.09 -12.59 -2.16
C GLY A 129 9.51 -11.17 -1.76
N ASN A 130 9.53 -10.24 -2.71
CA ASN A 130 9.86 -8.83 -2.46
C ASN A 130 8.80 -8.15 -1.56
N VAL A 131 7.51 -8.45 -1.77
CA VAL A 131 6.41 -7.97 -0.93
C VAL A 131 6.61 -8.40 0.52
N TRP A 132 6.80 -9.70 0.75
CA TRP A 132 6.99 -10.23 2.10
C TRP A 132 8.25 -9.68 2.77
N GLN A 133 9.38 -9.65 2.06
CA GLN A 133 10.61 -9.09 2.57
C GLN A 133 10.44 -7.62 2.98
N THR A 134 9.74 -6.83 2.17
CA THR A 134 9.49 -5.41 2.46
C THR A 134 8.58 -5.24 3.68
N MET A 135 7.53 -6.06 3.79
CA MET A 135 6.64 -6.10 4.95
C MET A 135 7.39 -6.46 6.24
N ARG A 136 8.21 -7.52 6.22
CA ARG A 136 9.06 -7.91 7.35
C ARG A 136 10.02 -6.81 7.77
N ALA A 137 10.73 -6.23 6.80
CA ALA A 137 11.65 -5.13 7.08
C ALA A 137 10.92 -3.91 7.65
N CYS A 138 9.66 -3.67 7.28
CA CYS A 138 8.82 -2.63 7.86
C CYS A 138 8.49 -2.92 9.33
N ILE A 139 8.03 -4.14 9.63
CA ILE A 139 7.80 -4.60 11.00
C ILE A 139 9.08 -4.43 11.84
N ASP A 140 10.21 -4.95 11.36
CA ASP A 140 11.49 -4.90 12.08
C ASP A 140 11.91 -3.46 12.39
N ARG A 141 11.75 -2.51 11.45
CA ARG A 141 12.02 -1.10 11.72
C ARG A 141 11.07 -0.52 12.77
N GLY A 142 9.77 -0.77 12.65
CA GLY A 142 8.78 -0.27 13.61
C GLY A 142 9.00 -0.79 15.02
N LEU A 143 9.44 -2.04 15.16
CA LEU A 143 9.76 -2.66 16.45
C LEU A 143 11.02 -2.10 17.12
N ASN A 144 11.94 -1.52 16.35
CA ASN A 144 13.22 -1.02 16.84
C ASN A 144 13.31 0.52 16.84
N THR A 145 12.29 1.21 16.35
CA THR A 145 12.27 2.68 16.29
C THR A 145 11.45 3.26 17.44
N GLU A 146 12.10 4.06 18.27
CA GLU A 146 11.45 4.80 19.36
C GLU A 146 11.18 6.26 18.99
N GLY A 147 10.50 6.98 19.88
CA GLY A 147 10.27 8.40 19.77
C GLY A 147 8.81 8.76 19.48
N VAL A 148 8.61 9.93 18.88
CA VAL A 148 7.30 10.54 18.64
C VAL A 148 7.07 10.64 17.14
N LEU A 149 5.86 10.31 16.70
CA LEU A 149 5.47 10.42 15.29
C LEU A 149 5.45 11.90 14.85
N PRO A 150 5.84 12.19 13.60
CA PRO A 150 5.78 13.54 13.07
C PRO A 150 4.32 14.02 12.97
N GLY A 151 4.12 15.34 13.04
CA GLY A 151 2.80 15.98 12.95
C GLY A 151 2.36 16.67 14.24
N PRO A 152 1.20 17.36 14.22
CA PRO A 152 0.77 18.23 15.31
C PRO A 152 0.33 17.46 16.57
N LEU A 153 -0.09 16.21 16.41
CA LEU A 153 -0.66 15.40 17.50
C LEU A 153 0.39 14.80 18.45
N ARG A 154 1.68 14.84 18.10
CA ARG A 154 2.81 14.36 18.92
C ARG A 154 2.56 12.98 19.56
N VAL A 155 2.07 12.03 18.78
CA VAL A 155 1.73 10.68 19.27
C VAL A 155 3.00 9.86 19.49
N PRO A 156 3.23 9.29 20.68
CA PRO A 156 4.40 8.44 20.93
C PRO A 156 4.28 7.09 20.21
N ARG A 157 5.41 6.57 19.72
CA ARG A 157 5.51 5.20 19.23
C ARG A 157 5.37 4.21 20.38
N ARG A 158 4.58 3.16 20.17
CA ARG A 158 4.23 2.15 21.18
C ARG A 158 4.80 0.77 20.86
N ALA A 159 5.03 0.46 19.58
CA ALA A 159 5.41 -0.88 19.14
C ALA A 159 6.71 -1.38 19.82
N SER A 160 7.74 -0.54 19.89
CA SER A 160 9.03 -0.91 20.50
C SER A 160 8.92 -1.20 22.01
N ALA A 161 8.17 -0.36 22.74
CA ALA A 161 7.94 -0.58 24.17
C ALA A 161 7.10 -1.85 24.42
N LEU A 162 6.06 -2.06 23.61
CA LEU A 162 5.22 -3.25 23.69
C LEU A 162 6.01 -4.54 23.41
N ARG A 163 6.90 -4.54 22.41
CA ARG A 163 7.80 -5.66 22.13
C ARG A 163 8.63 -6.04 23.35
N ARG A 164 9.22 -5.07 24.05
CA ARG A 164 10.03 -5.34 25.24
C ARG A 164 9.22 -6.01 26.35
N MET A 165 7.98 -5.55 26.55
CA MET A 165 7.09 -6.15 27.54
C MET A 165 6.75 -7.59 27.15
N LEU A 166 6.35 -7.82 25.89
CA LEU A 166 5.95 -9.14 25.41
C LEU A 166 7.09 -10.16 25.45
N VAL A 167 8.27 -9.80 24.97
CA VAL A 167 9.46 -10.69 25.00
C VAL A 167 9.87 -11.04 26.44
N ALA A 168 9.68 -10.11 27.39
CA ALA A 168 9.99 -10.37 28.80
C ALA A 168 8.96 -11.31 29.46
N SER A 169 7.68 -11.21 29.08
CA SER A 169 6.59 -12.04 29.63
C SER A 169 6.38 -13.39 28.91
N ASP A 170 6.96 -13.56 27.72
CA ASP A 170 6.70 -14.70 26.81
C ASP A 170 6.95 -16.06 27.46
N LYS A 171 7.97 -16.18 28.31
CA LYS A 171 8.31 -17.44 29.00
C LYS A 171 7.49 -17.72 30.26
N LEU A 172 6.71 -16.74 30.73
CA LEU A 172 6.09 -16.73 32.05
C LEU A 172 4.56 -16.81 32.00
N SER A 173 3.95 -16.63 30.82
CA SER A 173 2.50 -16.49 30.69
C SER A 173 1.95 -17.42 29.61
N SER A 174 1.00 -18.26 30.00
CA SER A 174 0.15 -19.04 29.10
C SER A 174 -1.17 -18.33 28.78
N ASP A 175 -1.22 -17.00 28.95
CA ASP A 175 -2.41 -16.19 28.70
C ASP A 175 -2.71 -16.12 27.19
N PRO A 176 -3.89 -16.59 26.74
CA PRO A 176 -4.33 -16.43 25.35
C PRO A 176 -4.37 -14.98 24.88
N MET A 177 -4.46 -14.01 25.79
CA MET A 177 -4.44 -12.58 25.45
C MET A 177 -3.08 -12.12 24.90
N ASN A 178 -1.98 -12.79 25.24
CA ASN A 178 -0.64 -12.47 24.71
C ASN A 178 -0.61 -12.55 23.18
N VAL A 179 -1.34 -13.50 22.58
CA VAL A 179 -1.45 -13.65 21.13
C VAL A 179 -2.02 -12.39 20.48
N ILE A 180 -3.05 -11.80 21.09
CA ILE A 180 -3.68 -10.57 20.61
C ILE A 180 -2.68 -9.41 20.70
N ASP A 181 -1.93 -9.32 21.78
CA ASP A 181 -0.92 -8.27 21.95
C ASP A 181 0.24 -8.37 20.95
N TRP A 182 0.66 -9.59 20.57
CA TRP A 182 1.65 -9.80 19.52
C TRP A 182 1.15 -9.32 18.14
N VAL A 183 -0.09 -9.68 17.77
CA VAL A 183 -0.70 -9.21 16.52
C VAL A 183 -0.83 -7.68 16.52
N ASN A 184 -1.32 -7.10 17.62
CA ASN A 184 -1.42 -5.65 17.78
C ASN A 184 -0.06 -4.96 17.68
N MET A 185 0.97 -5.54 18.30
CA MET A 185 2.34 -5.02 18.24
C MET A 185 2.86 -5.00 16.79
N PHE A 186 2.69 -6.07 16.03
CA PHE A 186 3.10 -6.12 14.62
C PHE A 186 2.34 -5.08 13.77
N ALA A 187 1.02 -4.94 13.96
CA ALA A 187 0.22 -3.97 13.24
C ALA A 187 0.61 -2.52 13.59
N LEU A 188 0.84 -2.23 14.87
CA LEU A 188 1.34 -0.93 15.34
C LEU A 188 2.70 -0.61 14.74
N ALA A 189 3.63 -1.57 14.70
CA ALA A 189 4.96 -1.36 14.14
C ALA A 189 4.89 -0.84 12.68
N VAL A 190 4.05 -1.47 11.87
CA VAL A 190 3.88 -1.09 10.45
C VAL A 190 3.15 0.24 10.31
N ASN A 191 2.08 0.46 11.09
CA ASN A 191 1.31 1.71 11.01
C ASN A 191 2.09 2.92 11.53
N GLU A 192 2.96 2.73 12.53
CA GLU A 192 3.87 3.77 13.02
C GLU A 192 4.95 4.10 11.97
N GLU A 193 5.46 3.11 11.24
CA GLU A 193 6.36 3.35 10.10
C GLU A 193 5.66 4.12 8.98
N ASN A 194 4.42 3.75 8.64
CA ASN A 194 3.62 4.50 7.67
C ASN A 194 3.46 5.98 8.09
N ALA A 195 3.03 6.21 9.34
CA ALA A 195 2.82 7.56 9.87
C ALA A 195 4.11 8.39 9.92
N ALA A 196 5.27 7.76 10.02
CA ALA A 196 6.57 8.43 9.97
C ALA A 196 7.12 8.64 8.55
N GLY A 197 6.39 8.25 7.50
CA GLY A 197 6.85 8.33 6.11
C GLY A 197 7.88 7.27 5.74
N GLY A 198 7.92 6.16 6.48
CA GLY A 198 8.73 5.00 6.18
C GLY A 198 8.23 4.24 4.96
N ARG A 199 9.06 3.31 4.45
CA ARG A 199 8.65 2.43 3.35
C ARG A 199 7.62 1.41 3.86
N VAL A 200 6.46 1.35 3.22
CA VAL A 200 5.37 0.41 3.50
C VAL A 200 4.89 -0.26 2.21
N VAL A 201 4.18 -1.38 2.36
CA VAL A 201 3.48 -2.06 1.25
C VAL A 201 1.98 -1.83 1.45
N THR A 202 1.28 -1.42 0.40
CA THR A 202 -0.17 -1.22 0.44
C THR A 202 -0.89 -2.56 0.68
N ALA A 203 -1.91 -2.55 1.55
CA ALA A 203 -2.72 -3.73 1.81
C ALA A 203 -4.14 -3.40 2.33
N PRO A 204 -5.04 -2.84 1.51
CA PRO A 204 -4.87 -2.40 0.12
C PRO A 204 -4.43 -0.94 -0.03
N THR A 205 -4.36 -0.19 1.08
CA THR A 205 -3.87 1.20 1.12
C THR A 205 -2.75 1.34 2.15
N ASN A 206 -2.10 2.50 2.18
CA ASN A 206 -1.13 2.81 3.25
C ASN A 206 -1.80 2.92 4.62
N GLY A 207 -3.07 3.34 4.71
CA GLY A 207 -3.77 3.44 5.99
C GLY A 207 -4.04 2.08 6.65
N ALA A 208 -4.24 1.04 5.84
CA ALA A 208 -4.54 -0.33 6.30
C ALA A 208 -3.31 -1.27 6.25
N CYS A 209 -2.12 -0.76 5.93
CA CYS A 209 -0.97 -1.60 5.58
C CYS A 209 -0.48 -2.52 6.70
N GLY A 210 -0.84 -2.27 7.97
CA GLY A 210 -0.40 -3.07 9.11
C GLY A 210 -1.09 -4.42 9.29
N ILE A 211 -2.29 -4.62 8.75
CA ILE A 211 -3.12 -5.79 9.10
C ILE A 211 -2.60 -7.07 8.44
N VAL A 212 -2.49 -7.07 7.12
CA VAL A 212 -2.02 -8.23 6.33
C VAL A 212 -0.64 -8.73 6.78
N PRO A 213 0.38 -7.89 6.99
CA PRO A 213 1.67 -8.36 7.47
C PRO A 213 1.66 -8.79 8.94
N ALA A 214 0.82 -8.20 9.80
CA ALA A 214 0.74 -8.61 11.21
C ALA A 214 0.22 -10.04 11.37
N VAL A 215 -0.81 -10.42 10.60
CA VAL A 215 -1.34 -11.80 10.61
C VAL A 215 -0.30 -12.81 10.10
N LEU A 216 0.43 -12.47 9.04
CA LEU A 216 1.47 -13.36 8.51
C LEU A 216 2.69 -13.46 9.45
N ALA A 217 3.07 -12.36 10.11
CA ALA A 217 4.14 -12.37 11.11
C ALA A 217 3.75 -13.18 12.37
N TYR A 218 2.48 -13.13 12.77
CA TYR A 218 1.98 -14.00 13.83
C TYR A 218 2.12 -15.48 13.44
N TYR A 219 1.71 -15.84 12.22
CA TYR A 219 1.86 -17.20 11.70
C TYR A 219 3.33 -17.66 11.71
N ASP A 220 4.23 -16.82 11.22
CA ASP A 220 5.69 -17.05 11.20
C ASP A 220 6.28 -17.28 12.59
N HIS A 221 5.77 -16.55 13.59
CA HIS A 221 6.31 -16.57 14.94
C HIS A 221 5.78 -17.73 15.80
N PHE A 222 4.48 -18.06 15.69
CA PHE A 222 3.81 -18.96 16.64
C PHE A 222 3.38 -20.31 16.05
N ILE A 223 3.19 -20.40 14.74
CA ILE A 223 2.65 -21.61 14.09
C ILE A 223 3.78 -22.37 13.41
N GLU A 224 4.36 -21.78 12.36
CA GLU A 224 5.50 -22.33 11.65
C GLU A 224 6.20 -21.25 10.83
N SER A 225 7.49 -21.46 10.52
CA SER A 225 8.24 -20.53 9.67
C SER A 225 7.61 -20.40 8.28
N VAL A 226 7.39 -19.17 7.86
CA VAL A 226 6.74 -18.84 6.58
C VAL A 226 7.69 -19.13 5.42
N SER A 227 7.36 -20.17 4.66
CA SER A 227 8.03 -20.54 3.41
C SER A 227 7.46 -19.76 2.21
N PRO A 228 8.14 -19.77 1.04
CA PRO A 228 7.62 -19.20 -0.19
C PRO A 228 6.22 -19.66 -0.57
N ASP A 229 5.95 -20.95 -0.46
CA ASP A 229 4.63 -21.50 -0.75
C ASP A 229 3.55 -20.92 0.19
N ILE A 230 3.86 -20.74 1.47
CA ILE A 230 2.91 -20.23 2.47
C ILE A 230 2.54 -18.77 2.19
N TYR A 231 3.53 -17.87 2.04
CA TYR A 231 3.19 -16.46 1.82
C TYR A 231 2.52 -16.25 0.47
N ILE A 232 2.88 -17.02 -0.57
CA ILE A 232 2.22 -16.93 -1.88
C ILE A 232 0.76 -17.35 -1.74
N ARG A 233 0.47 -18.49 -1.13
CA ARG A 233 -0.93 -18.91 -0.91
C ARG A 233 -1.72 -17.90 -0.10
N TYR A 234 -1.10 -17.34 0.95
CA TYR A 234 -1.70 -16.30 1.78
C TYR A 234 -2.04 -15.04 0.98
N PHE A 235 -1.10 -14.49 0.21
CA PHE A 235 -1.34 -13.29 -0.59
C PHE A 235 -2.33 -13.53 -1.73
N MET A 236 -2.30 -14.69 -2.39
CA MET A 236 -3.27 -15.04 -3.43
C MET A 236 -4.69 -15.10 -2.85
N ALA A 237 -4.87 -15.73 -1.69
CA ALA A 237 -6.17 -15.77 -1.04
C ALA A 237 -6.64 -14.38 -0.57
N ALA A 238 -5.77 -13.61 0.08
CA ALA A 238 -6.08 -12.24 0.52
C ALA A 238 -6.41 -11.32 -0.67
N GLY A 239 -5.64 -11.43 -1.75
CA GLY A 239 -5.85 -10.70 -3.01
C GLY A 239 -7.19 -11.03 -3.66
N ALA A 240 -7.61 -12.30 -3.65
CA ALA A 240 -8.91 -12.72 -4.17
C ALA A 240 -10.07 -12.02 -3.44
N ILE A 241 -10.01 -12.01 -2.10
CA ILE A 241 -11.03 -11.34 -1.28
C ILE A 241 -10.98 -9.83 -1.48
N GLY A 242 -9.79 -9.23 -1.58
CA GLY A 242 -9.63 -7.82 -1.91
C GLY A 242 -10.22 -7.47 -3.29
N ALA A 243 -10.03 -8.33 -4.29
CA ALA A 243 -10.58 -8.17 -5.63
C ALA A 243 -12.11 -8.20 -5.62
N LEU A 244 -12.74 -9.12 -4.87
CA LEU A 244 -14.20 -9.14 -4.71
C LEU A 244 -14.77 -7.81 -4.21
N TYR A 245 -14.14 -7.23 -3.17
CA TYR A 245 -14.58 -5.94 -2.65
C TYR A 245 -14.33 -4.83 -3.67
N LYS A 246 -13.19 -4.82 -4.36
CA LYS A 246 -12.87 -3.80 -5.38
C LYS A 246 -13.79 -3.85 -6.60
N MET A 247 -14.21 -5.05 -7.03
CA MET A 247 -15.11 -5.23 -8.18
C MET A 247 -16.55 -4.79 -7.87
N ASN A 248 -16.99 -4.96 -6.61
CA ASN A 248 -18.36 -4.71 -6.20
C ASN A 248 -18.56 -3.41 -5.41
N ALA A 249 -17.48 -2.73 -5.02
CA ALA A 249 -17.50 -1.38 -4.46
C ALA A 249 -17.08 -0.36 -5.53
N SER A 250 -17.59 0.88 -5.45
CA SER A 250 -17.07 1.95 -6.31
C SER A 250 -15.56 2.10 -6.07
N ILE A 251 -14.79 2.27 -7.16
CA ILE A 251 -13.32 2.36 -7.12
C ILE A 251 -12.82 3.48 -6.20
N SER A 252 -13.69 4.43 -5.86
CA SER A 252 -13.48 5.42 -4.82
C SER A 252 -13.59 4.77 -3.43
N GLY A 253 -12.48 4.23 -2.93
CA GLY A 253 -12.33 3.92 -1.50
C GLY A 253 -12.53 5.14 -0.58
N ALA A 254 -12.64 6.35 -1.12
CA ALA A 254 -13.05 7.55 -0.40
C ALA A 254 -14.57 7.60 -0.11
N GLU A 255 -15.42 6.86 -0.85
CA GLU A 255 -16.88 6.91 -0.70
C GLU A 255 -17.46 5.93 0.33
N VAL A 256 -16.80 4.79 0.59
CA VAL A 256 -17.31 3.74 1.50
C VAL A 256 -16.73 3.79 2.92
N GLY A 257 -15.73 4.64 3.15
CA GLY A 257 -15.08 4.80 4.46
C GLY A 257 -14.18 3.63 4.86
N CYS A 258 -13.76 3.61 6.13
CA CYS A 258 -12.79 2.65 6.71
C CYS A 258 -13.44 1.31 7.11
N GLN A 259 -14.26 0.72 6.25
CA GLN A 259 -14.93 -0.56 6.51
C GLN A 259 -14.02 -1.76 6.18
#